data_AF-A0ABD3G364-F1
#
_entry.id   AF-A0ABD3G364-F1
#
_cell.length_a   1.000
_cell.length_b   1.000
_cell.length_c   1.000
_cell.angle_alpha   90.00
_cell.angle_beta   90.00
_cell.angle_gamma   90.00
#
_symmetry.space_group_name_H-M   'P 1'
#
loop_
_entity.id
_entity.type
_entity.pdbx_description
1 polymer ?
#
loop_
_entity_poly.entity_id
_entity_poly.type
_entity_poly.pdbx_seq_one_letter_code
_entity_poly.pdbx_strand_id
1 'polypeptide(L)'
;MLAELRAFLALVWWHICHFLAYHLHVRGLKPTSQFLHKVVVIGDDFAAGIGDYITIGSGGGIAEYLEKIVAFDDKVRHNWAIINAGVPGSTTADWLMTSPKKYFKNVFTSRAMSDASIVIIILGSAEIRKSGAAEHEMRRNLIKICDTLRKKGKQVCLATVASPDPTATDTDSASSTLNTALEQFCKSTSTEESPVILGPRLDTYAFRREGALCFDKYHFNSQVRRQSIAEARFS
;
A
#
# COMPACT_ATOMS: atom_id res chain seq x y z
N MET A 1 -8.14 22.99 -13.91
CA MET A 1 -9.15 22.51 -14.88
C MET A 1 -8.75 21.23 -15.62
N LEU A 2 -7.77 21.21 -16.54
CA LEU A 2 -7.44 19.98 -17.30
C LEU A 2 -6.89 18.84 -16.42
N ALA A 3 -6.00 19.16 -15.47
CA ALA A 3 -5.43 18.18 -14.54
C ALA A 3 -6.47 17.61 -13.57
N GLU A 4 -7.38 18.45 -13.06
CA GLU A 4 -8.46 18.03 -12.16
C GLU A 4 -9.50 17.16 -12.88
N LEU A 5 -9.84 17.51 -14.12
CA LEU A 5 -10.70 16.68 -14.96
C LEU A 5 -10.04 15.32 -15.23
N ARG A 6 -8.74 15.30 -15.55
CA ARG A 6 -7.98 14.06 -15.72
C ARG A 6 -7.94 13.23 -14.45
N ALA A 7 -7.74 13.86 -13.28
CA ALA A 7 -7.78 13.19 -11.99
C ALA A 7 -9.17 12.59 -11.72
N PHE A 8 -10.24 13.35 -11.97
CA PHE A 8 -11.61 12.88 -11.81
C PHE A 8 -11.90 11.68 -12.72
N LEU A 9 -11.58 11.77 -14.02
CA LEU A 9 -11.76 10.66 -14.96
C LEU A 9 -10.92 9.43 -14.58
N ALA A 10 -9.68 9.63 -14.11
CA ALA A 10 -8.83 8.56 -13.62
C ALA A 10 -9.44 7.88 -12.39
N LEU A 11 -10.03 8.64 -11.46
CA LEU A 11 -10.74 8.08 -10.31
C LEU A 11 -12.00 7.33 -10.73
N VAL A 12 -12.81 7.86 -11.64
CA VAL A 12 -13.99 7.16 -12.16
C VAL A 12 -13.59 5.84 -12.81
N TRP A 13 -12.56 5.87 -13.67
CA TRP A 13 -12.01 4.68 -14.30
C TRP A 13 -11.49 3.66 -13.27
N TRP A 14 -10.79 4.14 -12.24
CA TRP A 14 -10.33 3.33 -11.11
C TRP A 14 -11.50 2.60 -10.44
N HIS A 15 -12.60 3.30 -10.13
CA HIS A 15 -13.77 2.69 -9.50
C HIS A 15 -14.40 1.61 -10.37
N ILE A 16 -14.49 1.84 -11.69
CA ILE A 16 -15.01 0.84 -12.64
C ILE A 16 -14.10 -0.38 -12.68
N CYS A 17 -12.80 -0.19 -12.88
CA CYS A 17 -11.83 -1.28 -12.95
C CYS A 17 -11.76 -2.07 -11.64
N HIS A 18 -11.74 -1.39 -10.50
CA HIS A 18 -11.71 -2.02 -9.19
C HIS A 18 -13.00 -2.82 -8.92
N PHE A 19 -14.18 -2.27 -9.27
CA PHE A 19 -15.44 -2.98 -9.16
C PHE A 19 -15.43 -4.26 -10.02
N LEU A 20 -15.03 -4.16 -11.29
CA LEU A 20 -14.94 -5.30 -12.18
C LEU A 20 -13.91 -6.33 -11.71
N ALA A 21 -12.73 -5.90 -11.30
CA ALA A 21 -11.68 -6.77 -10.78
C ALA A 21 -12.14 -7.52 -9.52
N TYR A 22 -12.84 -6.83 -8.61
CA TYR A 22 -13.40 -7.46 -7.43
C TYR A 22 -14.41 -8.54 -7.78
N HIS A 23 -15.36 -8.24 -8.68
CA HIS A 23 -16.42 -9.18 -9.05
C HIS A 23 -15.92 -10.35 -9.91
N LEU A 24 -14.96 -10.14 -10.79
CA LEU A 24 -14.45 -11.15 -11.71
C LEU A 24 -13.35 -12.02 -11.10
N HIS A 25 -12.47 -11.44 -10.28
CA HIS A 25 -11.28 -12.13 -9.78
C HIS A 25 -11.34 -12.35 -8.27
N VAL A 26 -11.54 -11.29 -7.48
CA VAL A 26 -11.40 -11.36 -6.00
C VAL A 26 -12.50 -12.20 -5.35
N ARG A 27 -13.76 -12.06 -5.78
CA ARG A 27 -14.89 -12.85 -5.24
C ARG A 27 -14.75 -14.35 -5.48
N GLY A 28 -14.07 -14.74 -6.55
CA GLY A 28 -13.84 -16.14 -6.93
C GLY A 28 -12.62 -16.79 -6.27
N LEU A 29 -11.84 -16.04 -5.48
CA LEU A 29 -10.62 -16.57 -4.87
C LEU A 29 -10.95 -17.70 -3.91
N LYS A 30 -10.26 -18.83 -4.11
CA LYS A 30 -10.34 -20.00 -3.21
C LYS A 30 -9.75 -19.64 -1.84
N PRO A 31 -10.17 -20.31 -0.76
CA PRO A 31 -9.51 -20.19 0.53
C PRO A 31 -8.02 -20.53 0.43
N THR A 32 -7.22 -19.91 1.30
CA THR A 32 -5.81 -20.24 1.51
C THR A 32 -5.69 -21.74 1.80
N SER A 33 -4.71 -22.37 1.17
CA SER A 33 -4.41 -23.79 1.32
C SER A 33 -2.90 -24.00 1.40
N GLN A 34 -2.45 -25.24 1.52
CA GLN A 34 -1.02 -25.58 1.48
C GLN A 34 -0.32 -25.07 0.20
N PHE A 35 -1.06 -24.94 -0.92
CA PHE A 35 -0.51 -24.57 -2.23
C PHE A 35 -0.94 -23.18 -2.71
N LEU A 36 -1.81 -22.49 -1.95
CA LEU A 36 -2.31 -21.17 -2.30
C LEU A 36 -2.22 -20.26 -1.07
N HIS A 37 -1.35 -19.27 -1.15
CA HIS A 37 -1.19 -18.22 -0.14
C HIS A 37 -1.74 -16.90 -0.65
N LYS A 38 -2.05 -15.99 0.26
CA LYS A 38 -2.63 -14.69 -0.09
C LYS A 38 -1.91 -13.55 0.62
N VAL A 39 -1.66 -12.51 -0.13
CA VAL A 39 -1.17 -11.22 0.35
C VAL A 39 -2.27 -10.19 0.12
N VAL A 40 -2.54 -9.34 1.12
CA VAL A 40 -3.43 -8.20 0.94
C VAL A 40 -2.65 -6.90 1.12
N VAL A 41 -2.80 -5.99 0.16
CA VAL A 41 -2.25 -4.63 0.23
C VAL A 41 -3.37 -3.72 0.71
N ILE A 42 -3.22 -3.11 1.88
CA ILE A 42 -4.12 -2.08 2.38
C ILE A 42 -3.44 -0.73 2.31
N GLY A 43 -4.21 0.32 2.04
CA GLY A 43 -3.58 1.63 1.94
C GLY A 43 -4.42 2.75 1.37
N ASP A 44 -3.73 3.85 1.12
CA ASP A 44 -4.25 5.07 0.50
C ASP A 44 -4.06 5.05 -1.03
N ASP A 45 -3.92 6.23 -1.63
CA ASP A 45 -3.73 6.41 -3.08
C ASP A 45 -2.56 5.62 -3.65
N PHE A 46 -1.46 5.47 -2.89
CA PHE A 46 -0.28 4.73 -3.34
C PHE A 46 -0.53 3.21 -3.41
N ALA A 47 -1.23 2.65 -2.41
CA ALA A 47 -1.70 1.26 -2.49
C ALA A 47 -2.67 1.06 -3.65
N ALA A 48 -3.66 1.96 -3.76
CA ALA A 48 -4.72 1.87 -4.76
C ALA A 48 -4.20 1.95 -6.20
N GLY A 49 -3.00 2.47 -6.42
CA GLY A 49 -2.40 2.55 -7.75
C GLY A 49 -2.74 3.83 -8.50
N ILE A 50 -3.05 4.93 -7.81
CA ILE A 50 -3.26 6.22 -8.49
C ILE A 50 -1.99 6.58 -9.28
N GLY A 51 -2.17 6.96 -10.54
CA GLY A 51 -1.07 7.22 -11.48
C GLY A 51 -0.62 6.02 -12.32
N ASP A 52 -1.09 4.80 -12.03
CA ASP A 52 -0.92 3.64 -12.92
C ASP A 52 -1.90 3.67 -14.10
N TYR A 53 -1.51 2.96 -15.16
CA TYR A 53 -2.44 2.58 -16.22
C TYR A 53 -3.20 1.32 -15.80
N ILE A 54 -4.30 1.51 -15.07
CA ILE A 54 -5.12 0.40 -14.57
C ILE A 54 -6.00 -0.11 -15.70
N THR A 55 -5.94 -1.42 -15.94
CA THR A 55 -6.79 -2.13 -16.89
C THR A 55 -7.72 -3.08 -16.14
N ILE A 56 -8.79 -3.52 -16.80
CA ILE A 56 -9.69 -4.53 -16.24
C ILE A 56 -8.88 -5.82 -16.02
N GLY A 57 -8.81 -6.29 -14.77
CA GLY A 57 -8.02 -7.46 -14.38
C GLY A 57 -6.63 -7.14 -13.81
N SER A 58 -6.19 -5.87 -13.87
CA SER A 58 -5.03 -5.43 -13.09
C SER A 58 -5.43 -5.16 -11.64
N GLY A 59 -4.60 -5.63 -10.69
CA GLY A 59 -4.73 -5.29 -9.28
C GLY A 59 -4.42 -3.82 -8.96
N GLY A 60 -3.77 -3.10 -9.88
CA GLY A 60 -3.30 -1.72 -9.68
C GLY A 60 -2.25 -1.59 -8.56
N GLY A 61 -1.49 -0.51 -8.60
CA GLY A 61 -0.55 -0.20 -7.52
C GLY A 61 0.51 -1.28 -7.36
N ILE A 62 0.99 -1.46 -6.14
CA ILE A 62 2.05 -2.42 -5.86
C ILE A 62 1.64 -3.86 -6.14
N ALA A 63 0.36 -4.17 -6.00
CA ALA A 63 -0.17 -5.52 -6.10
C ALA A 63 0.07 -6.13 -7.49
N GLU A 64 -0.17 -5.34 -8.55
CA GLU A 64 0.00 -5.81 -9.94
C GLU A 64 1.44 -6.22 -10.24
N TYR A 65 2.42 -5.41 -9.81
CA TYR A 65 3.82 -5.68 -10.12
C TYR A 65 4.39 -6.76 -9.21
N LEU A 66 3.97 -6.80 -7.94
CA LEU A 66 4.38 -7.86 -7.01
C LEU A 66 3.88 -9.21 -7.49
N GLU A 67 2.66 -9.29 -8.05
CA GLU A 67 2.11 -10.52 -8.61
C GLU A 67 2.99 -11.05 -9.75
N LYS A 68 3.42 -10.15 -10.66
CA LYS A 68 4.35 -10.49 -11.73
C LYS A 68 5.69 -10.98 -11.18
N ILE A 69 6.30 -10.25 -10.24
CA ILE A 69 7.61 -10.63 -9.68
C ILE A 69 7.55 -11.99 -8.99
N VAL A 70 6.50 -12.23 -8.19
CA VAL A 70 6.31 -13.50 -7.49
C VAL A 70 6.05 -14.65 -8.47
N ALA A 71 5.32 -14.41 -9.57
CA ALA A 71 5.07 -15.41 -10.61
C ALA A 71 6.32 -15.76 -11.44
N PHE A 72 7.27 -14.83 -11.57
CA PHE A 72 8.53 -15.04 -12.31
C PHE A 72 9.68 -15.57 -11.44
N ASP A 73 9.55 -15.63 -10.12
CA ASP A 73 10.61 -16.14 -9.24
C ASP A 73 10.53 -17.67 -9.12
N ASP A 74 11.50 -18.37 -9.73
CA ASP A 74 11.61 -19.83 -9.70
C ASP A 74 11.73 -20.43 -8.29
N LYS A 75 12.08 -19.61 -7.28
CA LYS A 75 12.12 -20.04 -5.87
C LYS A 75 10.73 -20.12 -5.25
N VAL A 76 9.76 -19.42 -5.82
CA VAL A 76 8.38 -19.41 -5.34
C VAL A 76 7.63 -20.60 -5.93
N ARG A 77 7.54 -21.68 -5.16
CA ARG A 77 6.90 -22.94 -5.59
C ARG A 77 5.40 -23.01 -5.31
N HIS A 78 4.86 -22.09 -4.51
CA HIS A 78 3.44 -22.05 -4.16
C HIS A 78 2.73 -20.95 -4.92
N ASN A 79 1.43 -21.11 -5.16
CA ASN A 79 0.64 -20.07 -5.81
C ASN A 79 0.39 -18.94 -4.80
N TRP A 80 0.56 -17.69 -5.23
CA TRP A 80 0.26 -16.52 -4.42
C TRP A 80 -0.80 -15.67 -5.12
N ALA A 81 -1.87 -15.35 -4.40
CA ALA A 81 -2.82 -14.34 -4.84
C ALA A 81 -2.53 -13.03 -4.11
N ILE A 82 -2.35 -11.94 -4.87
CA ILE A 82 -2.06 -10.62 -4.32
C ILE A 82 -3.27 -9.74 -4.55
N ILE A 83 -3.87 -9.27 -3.46
CA ILE A 83 -5.14 -8.56 -3.49
C ILE A 83 -4.89 -7.12 -3.11
N ASN A 84 -5.20 -6.20 -4.02
CA ASN A 84 -5.23 -4.78 -3.69
C ASN A 84 -6.55 -4.41 -3.02
N ALA A 85 -6.46 -3.87 -1.80
CA ALA A 85 -7.57 -3.31 -1.05
C ALA A 85 -7.32 -1.83 -0.70
N GLY A 86 -6.42 -1.15 -1.42
CA GLY A 86 -6.17 0.27 -1.29
C GLY A 86 -7.43 1.10 -1.56
N VAL A 87 -7.65 2.13 -0.76
CA VAL A 87 -8.79 3.04 -0.88
C VAL A 87 -8.28 4.46 -1.14
N PRO A 88 -8.52 5.01 -2.34
CA PRO A 88 -8.09 6.36 -2.68
C PRO A 88 -8.59 7.41 -1.67
N GLY A 89 -7.70 8.33 -1.30
CA GLY A 89 -7.95 9.43 -0.38
C GLY A 89 -8.14 9.02 1.09
N SER A 90 -7.97 7.74 1.44
CA SER A 90 -8.08 7.29 2.83
C SER A 90 -6.89 7.73 3.69
N THR A 91 -7.14 7.95 4.98
CA THR A 91 -6.15 8.35 5.98
C THR A 91 -5.81 7.17 6.91
N THR A 92 -4.79 7.33 7.76
CA THR A 92 -4.45 6.30 8.76
C THR A 92 -5.61 6.04 9.73
N ALA A 93 -6.40 7.06 10.07
CA ALA A 93 -7.55 6.96 10.96
C ALA A 93 -8.71 6.14 10.36
N ASP A 94 -8.90 6.23 9.04
CA ASP A 94 -9.98 5.51 8.33
C ASP A 94 -9.81 3.99 8.38
N TRP A 95 -8.57 3.52 8.57
CA TRP A 95 -8.18 2.12 8.63
C TRP A 95 -8.11 1.54 10.05
N LEU A 96 -8.46 2.32 11.08
CA LEU A 96 -8.61 1.78 12.43
C LEU A 96 -9.83 0.87 12.53
N MET A 97 -9.79 -0.15 13.39
CA MET A 97 -10.96 -1.03 13.62
C MET A 97 -12.21 -0.27 14.09
N THR A 98 -12.01 0.83 14.81
CA THR A 98 -13.07 1.70 15.35
C THR A 98 -13.58 2.72 14.34
N SER A 99 -13.00 2.77 13.13
CA SER A 99 -13.35 3.74 12.10
C SER A 99 -14.79 3.54 11.62
N PRO A 100 -15.57 4.63 11.45
CA PRO A 100 -16.90 4.55 10.86
C PRO A 100 -16.88 4.10 9.39
N LYS A 101 -15.76 4.27 8.67
CA LYS A 101 -15.59 3.84 7.28
C LYS A 101 -15.52 2.31 7.13
N LYS A 102 -15.19 1.60 8.21
CA LYS A 102 -15.15 0.12 8.27
C LYS A 102 -14.23 -0.55 7.24
N TYR A 103 -13.24 0.15 6.65
CA TYR A 103 -12.33 -0.43 5.65
C TYR A 103 -11.60 -1.66 6.18
N PHE A 104 -10.99 -1.54 7.36
CA PHE A 104 -10.34 -2.67 8.03
C PHE A 104 -11.29 -3.85 8.23
N LYS A 105 -12.49 -3.58 8.76
CA LYS A 105 -13.49 -4.63 9.00
C LYS A 105 -13.87 -5.33 7.69
N ASN A 106 -14.18 -4.56 6.65
CA ASN A 106 -14.59 -5.10 5.35
C ASN A 106 -13.53 -6.02 4.73
N VAL A 107 -12.25 -5.65 4.82
CA VAL A 107 -11.14 -6.49 4.34
C VAL A 107 -11.03 -7.78 5.16
N PHE A 108 -10.94 -7.68 6.48
CA PHE A 108 -10.63 -8.83 7.33
C PHE A 108 -11.84 -9.68 7.76
N THR A 109 -13.05 -9.30 7.36
CA THR A 109 -14.25 -10.16 7.44
C THR A 109 -14.66 -10.73 6.08
N SER A 110 -14.05 -10.29 4.98
CA SER A 110 -14.35 -10.79 3.64
C SER A 110 -13.83 -12.22 3.47
N ARG A 111 -14.67 -13.12 2.95
CA ARG A 111 -14.29 -14.51 2.62
C ARG A 111 -13.05 -14.58 1.70
N ALA A 112 -12.86 -13.60 0.83
CA ALA A 112 -11.77 -13.60 -0.13
C ALA A 112 -10.41 -13.25 0.50
N MET A 113 -10.41 -12.45 1.58
CA MET A 113 -9.22 -11.76 2.09
C MET A 113 -8.91 -12.08 3.57
N SER A 114 -9.87 -12.57 4.36
CA SER A 114 -9.72 -12.77 5.80
C SER A 114 -8.61 -13.77 6.16
N ASP A 115 -8.34 -14.71 5.27
CA ASP A 115 -7.34 -15.77 5.37
C ASP A 115 -5.98 -15.41 4.74
N ALA A 116 -5.77 -14.15 4.35
CA ALA A 116 -4.46 -13.67 3.91
C ALA A 116 -3.41 -13.82 5.03
N SER A 117 -2.24 -14.35 4.71
CA SER A 117 -1.16 -14.55 5.68
C SER A 117 -0.31 -13.30 5.85
N ILE A 118 -0.13 -12.54 4.76
CA ILE A 118 0.70 -11.32 4.72
C ILE A 118 -0.18 -10.10 4.45
N VAL A 119 0.07 -9.02 5.18
CA VAL A 119 -0.56 -7.72 4.98
C VAL A 119 0.52 -6.68 4.72
N ILE A 120 0.45 -5.99 3.58
CA ILE A 120 1.30 -4.85 3.24
C ILE A 120 0.51 -3.58 3.51
N ILE A 121 1.03 -2.71 4.36
CA ILE A 121 0.40 -1.45 4.77
C ILE A 121 1.09 -0.30 4.07
N ILE A 122 0.35 0.46 3.26
CA ILE A 122 0.83 1.67 2.57
C ILE A 122 -0.13 2.82 2.89
N LEU A 123 0.10 3.50 4.01
CA LEU A 123 -0.81 4.51 4.54
C LEU A 123 -0.07 5.76 5.01
N GLY A 124 -0.69 6.91 4.80
CA GLY A 124 -0.31 8.18 5.43
C GLY A 124 0.10 9.25 4.44
N SER A 125 0.35 8.90 3.18
CA SER A 125 0.78 9.85 2.15
C SER A 125 -0.33 10.85 1.81
N ALA A 126 -1.58 10.38 1.76
CA ALA A 126 -2.74 11.26 1.55
C ALA A 126 -3.00 12.21 2.74
N GLU A 127 -2.61 11.81 3.95
CA GLU A 127 -2.82 12.55 5.21
C GLU A 127 -1.73 13.60 5.43
N ILE A 128 -0.46 13.22 5.26
CA ILE A 128 0.70 14.10 5.45
C ILE A 128 0.70 15.26 4.46
N ARG A 129 0.13 15.06 3.26
CA ARG A 129 -0.03 16.11 2.26
C ARG A 129 -1.04 17.18 2.68
N LYS A 130 -2.01 16.84 3.53
CA LYS A 130 -3.12 17.73 3.93
C LYS A 130 -2.86 18.45 5.25
N SER A 131 -1.95 17.98 6.11
CA SER A 131 -1.79 18.51 7.47
C SER A 131 -0.34 18.47 7.93
N GLY A 132 0.19 19.63 8.36
CA GLY A 132 1.55 19.76 8.92
C GLY A 132 1.70 19.38 10.40
N ALA A 133 0.63 18.94 11.08
CA ALA A 133 0.64 18.66 12.53
C ALA A 133 0.23 17.21 12.92
N ALA A 134 0.04 16.32 11.94
CA ALA A 134 -0.57 15.00 12.15
C ALA A 134 0.43 13.83 12.37
N GLU A 135 1.73 14.05 12.34
CA GLU A 135 2.73 12.96 12.35
C GLU A 135 2.63 12.02 13.56
N HIS A 136 2.42 12.57 14.76
CA HIS A 136 2.30 11.78 15.98
C HIS A 136 1.04 10.90 15.97
N GLU A 137 -0.08 11.44 15.49
CA GLU A 137 -1.34 10.69 15.37
C GLU A 137 -1.23 9.61 14.29
N MET A 138 -0.64 9.95 13.14
CA MET A 138 -0.35 9.01 12.06
C MET A 138 0.50 7.84 12.55
N ARG A 139 1.63 8.12 13.21
CA ARG A 139 2.50 7.10 13.79
C ARG A 139 1.73 6.21 14.76
N ARG A 140 0.95 6.80 15.66
CA ARG A 140 0.14 6.05 16.63
C ARG A 140 -0.88 5.15 15.94
N ASN A 141 -1.55 5.65 14.90
CA ASN A 141 -2.53 4.89 14.13
C ASN A 141 -1.88 3.72 13.38
N LEU A 142 -0.75 3.96 12.72
CA LEU A 142 0.01 2.93 12.00
C LEU A 142 0.47 1.80 12.94
N ILE A 143 1.05 2.15 14.10
CA ILE A 143 1.44 1.16 15.11
C ILE A 143 0.23 0.37 15.59
N LYS A 144 -0.89 1.04 15.89
CA LYS A 144 -2.12 0.38 16.33
C LYS A 144 -2.69 -0.58 15.27
N ILE A 145 -2.61 -0.23 13.99
CA ILE A 145 -3.01 -1.11 12.88
C ILE A 145 -2.07 -2.33 12.83
N CYS A 146 -0.76 -2.13 12.90
CA CYS A 146 0.23 -3.21 12.91
C CYS A 146 -0.04 -4.19 14.07
N ASP A 147 -0.16 -3.69 15.30
CA ASP A 147 -0.42 -4.51 16.49
C ASP A 147 -1.73 -5.29 16.38
N THR A 148 -2.77 -4.67 15.81
CA THR A 148 -4.06 -5.33 15.59
C THR A 148 -3.92 -6.51 14.62
N LEU A 149 -3.15 -6.34 13.54
CA LEU A 149 -2.91 -7.38 12.54
C LEU A 149 -2.03 -8.50 13.08
N ARG A 150 -1.00 -8.16 13.84
CA ARG A 150 -0.14 -9.13 14.53
C ARG A 150 -0.92 -9.99 15.52
N LYS A 151 -1.80 -9.37 16.32
CA LYS A 151 -2.74 -10.08 17.22
C LYS A 151 -3.70 -11.01 16.47
N LYS A 152 -3.95 -10.77 15.18
CA LYS A 152 -4.72 -11.65 14.29
C LYS A 152 -3.86 -12.72 13.61
N GLY A 153 -2.60 -12.87 14.00
CA GLY A 153 -1.66 -13.85 13.44
C GLY A 153 -1.20 -13.53 12.02
N LYS A 154 -1.25 -12.26 11.61
CA LYS A 154 -0.81 -11.82 10.28
C LYS A 154 0.66 -11.42 10.30
N GLN A 155 1.38 -11.77 9.25
CA GLN A 155 2.69 -11.17 8.96
C GLN A 155 2.47 -9.77 8.37
N VAL A 156 3.14 -8.77 8.93
CA VAL A 156 2.88 -7.36 8.59
C VAL A 156 4.12 -6.74 7.97
N CYS A 157 3.95 -6.13 6.79
CA CYS A 157 4.94 -5.30 6.14
C CYS A 157 4.46 -3.84 6.15
N LEU A 158 5.24 -2.93 6.70
CA LEU A 158 4.89 -1.51 6.83
C LEU A 158 5.73 -0.65 5.88
N ALA A 159 5.09 -0.03 4.88
CA ALA A 159 5.77 0.87 3.95
C ALA A 159 6.13 2.20 4.60
N THR A 160 7.12 2.89 4.02
CA THR A 160 7.38 4.30 4.33
C THR A 160 6.33 5.20 3.68
N VAL A 161 6.22 6.44 4.16
CA VAL A 161 5.30 7.46 3.67
C VAL A 161 5.98 8.34 2.62
N ALA A 162 5.27 8.68 1.54
CA ALA A 162 5.78 9.56 0.51
C ALA A 162 5.91 11.01 1.03
N SER A 163 6.90 11.75 0.52
CA SER A 163 7.05 13.17 0.84
C SER A 163 5.82 13.96 0.40
N PRO A 164 5.31 14.93 1.20
CA PRO A 164 4.27 15.87 0.77
C PRO A 164 4.63 16.62 -0.52
N ASP A 165 5.92 16.93 -0.68
CA ASP A 165 6.51 17.47 -1.90
C ASP A 165 7.64 16.53 -2.35
N PRO A 166 7.39 15.65 -3.32
CA PRO A 166 8.40 14.72 -3.83
C PRO A 166 9.58 15.43 -4.49
N THR A 167 9.38 16.62 -5.04
CA THR A 167 10.40 17.36 -5.81
C THR A 167 11.24 18.31 -4.97
N ALA A 168 10.83 18.59 -3.73
CA ALA A 168 11.60 19.41 -2.81
C ALA A 168 12.98 18.81 -2.55
N THR A 169 13.99 19.68 -2.59
CA THR A 169 15.39 19.33 -2.29
C THR A 169 15.64 19.13 -0.80
N ASP A 170 14.76 19.67 0.04
CA ASP A 170 14.98 19.73 1.49
C ASP A 170 14.81 18.38 2.16
N THR A 171 15.85 17.99 2.89
CA THR A 171 15.96 16.75 3.68
C THR A 171 15.10 16.75 4.95
N ASP A 172 14.59 17.91 5.37
CA ASP A 172 13.85 18.15 6.62
C ASP A 172 12.33 18.17 6.41
N SER A 173 11.83 17.23 5.59
CA SER A 173 10.38 17.06 5.42
C SER A 173 9.77 16.30 6.60
N ALA A 174 8.54 16.64 6.96
CA ALA A 174 7.69 15.91 7.91
C ALA A 174 7.74 14.36 7.73
N SER A 175 7.77 13.92 6.47
CA SER A 175 7.91 12.50 6.10
C SER A 175 9.24 11.88 6.54
N SER A 176 10.34 12.64 6.56
CA SER A 176 11.67 12.16 6.95
C SER A 176 11.70 11.75 8.43
N THR A 177 11.14 12.60 9.30
CA THR A 177 11.00 12.32 10.73
C THR A 177 10.09 11.13 10.99
N LEU A 178 8.92 11.09 10.32
CA LEU A 178 7.99 9.97 10.44
C LEU A 178 8.61 8.66 9.96
N ASN A 179 9.24 8.62 8.77
CA ASN A 179 9.84 7.41 8.21
C ASN A 179 10.98 6.89 9.09
N THR A 180 11.82 7.77 9.63
CA THR A 180 12.85 7.39 10.61
C THR A 180 12.22 6.71 11.83
N ALA A 181 11.11 7.26 12.34
CA ALA A 181 10.39 6.67 13.47
C ALA A 181 9.72 5.32 13.13
N LEU A 182 9.22 5.15 11.91
CA LEU A 182 8.64 3.88 11.43
C LEU A 182 9.73 2.81 11.26
N GLU A 183 10.90 3.18 10.73
CA GLU A 183 12.04 2.27 10.64
C GLU A 183 12.53 1.82 12.01
N GLN A 184 12.65 2.75 12.96
CA GLN A 184 13.01 2.43 14.35
C GLN A 184 11.99 1.49 14.98
N PHE A 185 10.68 1.71 14.74
CA PHE A 185 9.63 0.82 15.20
C PHE A 185 9.79 -0.60 14.60
N CYS A 186 9.95 -0.73 13.29
CA CYS A 186 10.15 -2.05 12.65
C CYS A 186 11.39 -2.77 13.23
N LYS A 187 12.51 -2.05 13.39
CA LYS A 187 13.74 -2.56 14.01
C LYS A 187 13.52 -3.01 15.46
N SER A 188 12.76 -2.25 16.26
CA SER A 188 12.47 -2.63 17.65
C SER A 188 11.64 -3.90 17.78
N THR A 189 10.83 -4.23 16.76
CA THR A 189 10.02 -5.46 16.75
C THR A 189 10.76 -6.67 16.19
N SER A 190 12.00 -6.51 15.70
CA SER A 190 12.72 -7.55 14.94
C SER A 190 13.03 -8.83 15.74
N THR A 191 13.12 -8.73 17.06
CA THR A 191 13.38 -9.87 17.96
C THR A 191 12.10 -10.50 18.51
N GLU A 192 10.93 -9.98 18.15
CA GLU A 192 9.64 -10.53 18.57
C GLU A 192 9.27 -11.74 17.70
N GLU A 193 8.38 -12.61 18.19
CA GLU A 193 7.94 -13.82 17.48
C GLU A 193 7.26 -13.51 16.12
N SER A 194 6.67 -12.32 16.00
CA SER A 194 5.95 -11.85 14.81
C SER A 194 6.38 -10.42 14.45
N PRO A 195 7.58 -10.19 13.91
CA PRO A 195 8.10 -8.85 13.70
C PRO A 195 7.28 -8.07 12.66
N VAL A 196 7.25 -6.74 12.79
CA VAL A 196 6.80 -5.86 11.70
C VAL A 196 7.99 -5.65 10.77
N ILE A 197 7.83 -6.09 9.52
CA ILE A 197 8.88 -6.00 8.50
C ILE A 197 8.77 -4.64 7.81
N LEU A 198 9.91 -3.99 7.58
CA LEU A 198 9.92 -2.78 6.76
C LEU A 198 9.53 -3.15 5.33
N GLY A 199 8.46 -2.53 4.86
CA GLY A 199 7.87 -2.78 3.55
C GLY A 199 8.49 -1.91 2.45
N PRO A 200 7.75 -1.74 1.33
CA PRO A 200 8.16 -0.92 0.21
C PRO A 200 8.51 0.51 0.64
N ARG A 201 9.60 1.05 0.09
CA ARG A 201 10.00 2.42 0.36
C ARG A 201 9.39 3.38 -0.65
N LEU A 202 8.59 4.33 -0.18
CA LEU A 202 8.00 5.43 -0.96
C LEU A 202 8.81 6.73 -0.89
N ASP A 203 9.88 6.76 -0.11
CA ASP A 203 10.69 7.93 0.18
C ASP A 203 12.08 7.90 -0.49
N THR A 204 12.32 6.91 -1.35
CA THR A 204 13.58 6.75 -2.09
C THR A 204 13.85 7.93 -3.02
N TYR A 205 15.12 8.32 -3.15
CA TYR A 205 15.58 9.40 -4.04
C TYR A 205 15.17 9.24 -5.51
N ALA A 206 14.93 8.01 -5.97
CA ALA A 206 14.43 7.70 -7.30
C ALA A 206 13.13 8.46 -7.63
N PHE A 207 12.36 8.88 -6.62
CA PHE A 207 11.07 9.54 -6.76
C PHE A 207 11.14 11.06 -6.77
N ARG A 208 12.31 11.67 -6.54
CA ARG A 208 12.48 13.14 -6.46
C ARG A 208 12.61 13.83 -7.82
N ARG A 209 12.05 13.26 -8.88
CA ARG A 209 12.19 13.75 -10.26
C ARG A 209 10.83 13.87 -10.90
N GLU A 210 10.55 14.95 -11.63
CA GLU A 210 9.24 15.13 -12.30
C GLU A 210 8.89 13.95 -13.22
N GLY A 211 9.88 13.38 -13.91
CA GLY A 211 9.68 12.20 -14.77
C GLY A 211 9.31 10.90 -14.04
N ALA A 212 9.36 10.88 -12.71
CA ALA A 212 8.92 9.77 -11.87
C ALA A 212 7.43 9.87 -11.48
N LEU A 213 6.85 11.05 -11.63
CA LEU A 213 5.51 11.37 -11.15
C LEU A 213 4.51 11.26 -12.29
N CYS A 214 3.25 11.01 -11.94
CA CYS A 214 2.14 10.97 -12.88
C CYS A 214 1.60 12.38 -13.15
N PHE A 215 0.43 12.46 -13.80
CA PHE A 215 -0.15 13.72 -14.26
C PHE A 215 -0.48 14.72 -13.14
N ASP A 216 -0.57 14.29 -11.89
CA ASP A 216 -0.83 15.15 -10.72
C ASP A 216 0.43 15.65 -10.02
N LYS A 217 1.61 15.33 -10.56
CA LYS A 217 2.92 15.69 -10.00
C LYS A 217 3.13 15.23 -8.55
N TYR A 218 2.46 14.15 -8.15
CA TYR A 218 2.57 13.62 -6.78
C TYR A 218 2.65 12.09 -6.74
N HIS A 219 1.71 11.39 -7.36
CA HIS A 219 1.74 9.92 -7.36
C HIS A 219 2.73 9.37 -8.38
N PHE A 220 3.20 8.15 -8.15
CA PHE A 220 4.12 7.50 -9.08
C PHE A 220 3.46 7.16 -10.41
N ASN A 221 4.21 7.33 -11.48
CA ASN A 221 3.85 6.71 -12.75
C ASN A 221 4.17 5.20 -12.72
N SER A 222 3.67 4.49 -13.72
CA SER A 222 3.80 3.03 -13.83
C SER A 222 5.24 2.54 -13.96
N GLN A 223 6.14 3.32 -14.56
CA GLN A 223 7.54 2.93 -14.74
C GLN A 223 8.28 2.89 -13.40
N VAL A 224 8.13 3.94 -12.60
CA VAL A 224 8.84 4.08 -11.33
C VAL A 224 8.31 3.15 -10.27
N ARG A 225 7.00 2.91 -10.26
CA ARG A 225 6.38 1.92 -9.38
C ARG A 225 6.90 0.50 -9.66
N ARG A 226 7.16 0.15 -10.92
CA ARG A 226 7.80 -1.13 -11.26
C ARG A 226 9.22 -1.23 -10.71
N GLN A 227 9.98 -0.15 -10.73
CA GLN A 227 11.36 -0.10 -10.22
C GLN A 227 11.41 -0.19 -8.70
N SER A 228 10.54 0.53 -7.98
CA SER A 228 10.54 0.55 -6.52
C SER A 228 10.31 -0.83 -5.90
N ILE A 229 9.56 -1.69 -6.57
CA ILE A 229 9.27 -3.05 -6.11
C ILE A 229 10.42 -4.01 -6.46
N ALA A 230 11.10 -3.79 -7.58
CA ALA A 230 12.30 -4.55 -7.93
C ALA A 230 13.48 -4.26 -6.98
N GLU A 231 13.56 -3.02 -6.46
CA GLU A 231 14.55 -2.60 -5.46
C GLU A 231 14.18 -3.05 -4.04
N ALA A 232 12.89 -3.27 -3.76
CA ALA A 232 12.41 -3.93 -2.55
C ALA A 232 12.70 -5.44 -2.58
N ARG A 233 13.98 -5.80 -2.74
CA ARG A 233 14.43 -7.13 -2.34
C ARG A 233 14.24 -7.20 -0.83
N PHE A 234 13.25 -7.97 -0.40
CA PHE A 234 13.07 -8.34 1.01
C PHE A 234 14.36 -9.06 1.45
N SER A 235 15.28 -8.29 2.03
CA SER A 235 16.56 -8.73 2.58
C SER A 235 16.37 -9.32 3.96
#